data_AF-A0A178AGK2-F1
#
_entry.id   AF-A0A178AGK2-F1
#
_cell.length_a   1.000
_cell.length_b   1.000
_cell.length_c   1.000
_cell.angle_alpha   90.00
_cell.angle_beta   90.00
_cell.angle_gamma   90.00
#
_symmetry.space_group_name_H-M   'P 1'
#
loop_
_entity.id
_entity.type
_entity.pdbx_description
1 polymer ?
#
loop_
_entity_poly.entity_id
_entity_poly.type
_entity_poly.pdbx_seq_one_letter_code
_entity_poly.pdbx_strand_id
1 'polypeptide(L)'
;MTELLDLCYDVLIRILEELNPSDLAACAATSSAFHEFIKRNKRLYKAHYLQNFDDPRRRPTDAEPDWVDELQNAVRWQKILESADNDLKRTEFPFILRTSLSLISTASLSSSGHSHNSASISRLFLHISQNHNAFMSRSSLYARAGTELQRPADDAPSRQLSAKLHCLFGIPSSNVGRRVLSAHPFARAKVYDLRNYTEGTGWGPFLDDGKFRVDWEMVESLMIVLGYNSGLCCRRFQPRFSPPWAKPLQGVVPEKEKLGSREWDAKMVEEVDVPLKMKDPFNVSGVWSRIVCFLDYNDLHAFNFSDSALKHPPSEPRDPLVTDEAIRHIIMDLKVTSVTPSEDSSYPVVEFSGTSRSVDAAWDPNANSKIRGSVRMTTEGEVRWQTISVFYG
;
A
#
# COMPACT_ATOMS: atom_id res chain seq x y z
N MET A 1 -50.39 16.34 19.93
CA MET A 1 -49.25 16.58 19.02
C MET A 1 -48.44 15.30 19.09
N THR A 2 -48.21 14.60 17.98
CA THR A 2 -47.38 13.39 17.97
C THR A 2 -45.91 13.80 18.01
N GLU A 3 -45.17 13.34 19.00
CA GLU A 3 -43.74 13.59 19.14
C GLU A 3 -42.94 12.58 18.30
N LEU A 4 -41.68 12.91 17.96
CA LEU A 4 -40.85 12.05 17.11
C LEU A 4 -40.62 10.65 17.74
N LEU A 5 -40.57 10.58 19.06
CA LEU A 5 -40.43 9.33 19.83
C LEU A 5 -41.73 8.51 19.91
N ASP A 6 -42.88 9.08 19.52
CA ASP A 6 -44.15 8.36 19.45
C ASP A 6 -44.28 7.53 18.16
N LEU A 7 -43.37 7.71 17.21
CA LEU A 7 -43.31 6.91 15.99
C LEU A 7 -42.97 5.45 16.30
N CYS A 8 -43.44 4.53 15.46
CA CYS A 8 -43.06 3.13 15.62
C CYS A 8 -41.54 2.96 15.43
N TYR A 9 -40.99 1.98 16.14
CA TYR A 9 -39.56 1.72 16.23
C TYR A 9 -38.86 1.66 14.86
N ASP A 10 -39.46 0.96 13.89
CA ASP A 10 -38.89 0.80 12.55
C ASP A 10 -38.90 2.10 11.73
N VAL A 11 -39.94 2.94 11.88
CA VAL A 11 -40.00 4.24 11.20
C VAL A 11 -38.95 5.18 11.78
N LEU A 12 -38.78 5.19 13.11
CA LEU A 12 -37.76 6.02 13.75
C LEU A 12 -36.35 5.60 13.34
N ILE A 13 -36.05 4.30 13.27
CA ILE A 13 -34.77 3.81 12.76
C ILE A 13 -34.56 4.24 11.31
N ARG A 14 -35.57 4.11 10.44
CA ARG A 14 -35.42 4.52 9.03
C ARG A 14 -35.16 6.01 8.89
N ILE A 15 -35.83 6.85 9.67
CA ILE A 15 -35.55 8.29 9.70
C ILE A 15 -34.11 8.56 10.13
N LEU A 16 -33.63 7.84 11.15
CA LEU A 16 -32.27 8.01 11.65
C LEU A 16 -31.21 7.48 10.69
N GLU A 17 -31.47 6.40 9.96
CA GLU A 17 -30.57 5.84 8.93
C GLU A 17 -30.34 6.82 7.76
N GLU A 18 -31.27 7.74 7.49
CA GLU A 18 -31.11 8.78 6.46
C GLU A 18 -30.24 9.97 6.90
N LEU A 19 -29.83 10.03 8.18
CA LEU A 19 -28.96 11.09 8.69
C LEU A 19 -27.48 10.82 8.40
N ASN A 20 -26.68 11.89 8.36
CA ASN A 20 -25.23 11.70 8.35
C ASN A 20 -24.77 11.14 9.71
N PRO A 21 -23.74 10.27 9.73
CA PRO A 21 -23.20 9.73 10.97
C PRO A 21 -22.76 10.80 11.98
N SER A 22 -22.29 11.96 11.50
CA SER A 22 -21.91 13.10 12.35
C SER A 22 -23.08 13.71 13.11
N ASP A 23 -24.28 13.66 12.52
CA ASP A 23 -25.48 14.34 13.01
C ASP A 23 -26.21 13.47 14.03
N LEU A 24 -26.01 12.15 13.98
CA LEU A 24 -26.53 11.21 14.97
C LEU A 24 -26.09 11.58 16.40
N ALA A 25 -24.85 12.06 16.56
CA ALA A 25 -24.35 12.55 17.85
C ALA A 25 -25.09 13.82 18.31
N ALA A 26 -25.42 14.72 17.40
CA ALA A 26 -26.21 15.91 17.71
C ALA A 26 -27.65 15.53 18.11
N CYS A 27 -28.25 14.55 17.43
CA CYS A 27 -29.56 14.04 17.80
C CYS A 27 -29.54 13.40 19.20
N ALA A 28 -28.52 12.60 19.51
CA ALA A 28 -28.32 12.01 20.83
C ALA A 28 -28.13 13.05 21.95
N ALA A 29 -27.74 14.29 21.63
CA ALA A 29 -27.60 15.37 22.59
C ALA A 29 -28.91 16.13 22.85
N THR A 30 -29.98 15.87 22.09
CA THR A 30 -31.24 16.63 22.22
C THR A 30 -32.10 16.22 23.40
N SER A 31 -32.11 14.94 23.79
CA SER A 31 -32.83 14.44 24.97
C SER A 31 -32.24 13.13 25.49
N SER A 32 -32.47 12.83 26.77
CA SER A 32 -32.02 11.58 27.41
C SER A 32 -32.69 10.34 26.80
N ALA A 33 -33.96 10.45 26.40
CA ALA A 33 -34.69 9.37 25.73
C ALA A 33 -34.09 9.07 24.35
N PHE A 34 -33.77 10.10 23.56
CA PHE A 34 -33.13 9.94 22.25
C PHE A 34 -31.70 9.42 22.37
N HIS A 35 -30.95 9.91 23.37
CA HIS A 35 -29.63 9.41 23.71
C HIS A 35 -29.66 7.90 23.97
N GLU A 36 -30.55 7.45 24.86
CA GLU A 36 -30.64 6.04 25.24
C GLU A 36 -31.13 5.18 24.08
N PHE A 37 -32.07 5.68 23.27
CA PHE A 37 -32.52 5.02 22.05
C PHE A 37 -31.36 4.77 21.09
N ILE A 38 -30.61 5.81 20.72
CA ILE A 38 -29.48 5.68 19.79
C ILE A 38 -28.43 4.73 20.37
N LYS A 39 -28.03 4.94 21.63
CA LYS A 39 -26.95 4.18 22.28
C LYS A 39 -27.22 2.67 22.34
N ARG A 40 -28.47 2.24 22.56
CA ARG A 40 -28.83 0.81 22.61
C ARG A 40 -28.92 0.15 21.24
N ASN A 41 -29.07 0.94 20.17
CA ASN A 41 -29.36 0.44 18.83
C ASN A 41 -28.10 0.20 18.00
N LYS A 42 -27.36 -0.87 18.32
CA LYS A 42 -26.15 -1.28 17.57
C LYS A 42 -26.37 -1.44 16.06
N ARG A 43 -27.57 -1.87 15.65
CA ARG A 43 -27.97 -1.98 14.24
C ARG A 43 -27.86 -0.64 13.49
N LEU A 44 -28.18 0.46 14.15
CA LEU A 44 -28.12 1.80 13.55
C LEU A 44 -26.67 2.17 13.22
N TYR A 45 -25.74 1.89 14.13
CA TYR A 45 -24.30 2.08 13.89
C TYR A 45 -23.79 1.24 12.73
N LYS A 46 -24.20 -0.03 12.66
CA LYS A 46 -23.90 -0.92 11.53
C LYS A 46 -24.42 -0.35 10.20
N ALA A 47 -25.68 0.09 10.16
CA ALA A 47 -26.29 0.65 8.96
C ALA A 47 -25.52 1.89 8.47
N HIS A 48 -25.25 2.84 9.37
CA HIS A 48 -24.46 4.03 9.04
C HIS A 48 -23.04 3.70 8.59
N TYR A 49 -22.37 2.75 9.25
CA TYR A 49 -21.03 2.34 8.83
C TYR A 49 -21.06 1.78 7.41
N LEU A 50 -21.91 0.79 7.13
CA LEU A 50 -21.95 0.11 5.83
C LEU A 50 -22.48 0.99 4.69
N GLN A 51 -23.20 2.07 4.99
CA GLN A 51 -23.60 3.07 4.00
C GLN A 51 -22.44 3.99 3.57
N ASN A 52 -21.42 4.14 4.43
CA ASN A 52 -20.34 5.12 4.24
C ASN A 52 -18.95 4.50 4.08
N PHE A 53 -18.77 3.24 4.48
CA PHE A 53 -17.51 2.52 4.52
C PHE A 53 -17.71 1.06 4.09
N ASP A 54 -16.63 0.43 3.64
CA ASP A 54 -16.67 -0.98 3.23
C ASP A 54 -16.71 -1.89 4.45
N ASP A 55 -17.43 -3.01 4.34
CA ASP A 55 -17.56 -4.00 5.41
C ASP A 55 -16.16 -4.50 5.86
N PRO A 56 -15.80 -4.34 7.15
CA PRO A 56 -14.47 -4.70 7.63
C PRO A 56 -14.26 -6.22 7.70
N ARG A 57 -15.31 -7.02 7.53
CA ARG A 57 -15.23 -8.48 7.54
C ARG A 57 -14.63 -8.98 6.23
N ARG A 58 -13.70 -9.93 6.33
CA ARG A 58 -13.12 -10.59 5.15
C ARG A 58 -14.11 -11.59 4.54
N ARG A 59 -14.89 -12.25 5.38
CA ARG A 59 -15.97 -13.16 4.99
C ARG A 59 -17.28 -12.77 5.67
N PRO A 60 -18.43 -12.97 5.01
CA PRO A 60 -19.73 -12.71 5.62
C PRO A 60 -19.99 -13.49 6.92
N THR A 61 -19.31 -14.62 7.09
CA THR A 61 -19.39 -15.52 8.25
C THR A 61 -18.44 -15.16 9.38
N ASP A 62 -17.52 -14.22 9.19
CA ASP A 62 -16.65 -13.75 10.27
C ASP A 62 -17.47 -13.02 11.34
N ALA A 63 -16.97 -13.03 12.58
CA ALA A 63 -17.62 -12.37 13.71
C ALA A 63 -17.89 -10.89 13.43
N GLU A 64 -19.04 -10.39 13.90
CA GLU A 64 -19.35 -8.97 13.73
C GLU A 64 -18.36 -8.10 14.54
N PRO A 65 -17.83 -7.02 13.93
CA PRO A 65 -17.02 -6.05 14.65
C PRO A 65 -17.87 -5.27 15.66
N ASP A 66 -17.22 -4.52 16.56
CA ASP A 66 -17.93 -3.55 17.37
C ASP A 66 -18.31 -2.33 16.51
N TRP A 67 -19.52 -2.37 15.95
CA TRP A 67 -20.04 -1.33 15.06
C TRP A 67 -20.06 0.06 15.69
N VAL A 68 -20.16 0.16 17.03
CA VAL A 68 -20.16 1.46 17.72
C VAL A 68 -18.77 2.07 17.62
N ASP A 69 -17.75 1.30 17.99
CA ASP A 69 -16.36 1.76 17.96
C ASP A 69 -15.88 1.99 16.52
N GLU A 70 -16.20 1.09 15.58
CA GLU A 70 -15.83 1.24 14.17
C GLU A 70 -16.38 2.55 13.57
N LEU A 71 -17.67 2.85 13.79
CA LEU A 71 -18.27 4.07 13.28
C LEU A 71 -17.68 5.33 13.94
N GLN A 72 -17.51 5.30 15.27
CA GLN A 72 -16.95 6.45 16.00
C GLN A 72 -15.51 6.73 15.59
N ASN A 73 -14.69 5.69 15.42
CA ASN A 73 -13.32 5.80 14.95
C ASN A 73 -13.26 6.35 13.51
N ALA A 74 -14.11 5.85 12.61
CA ALA A 74 -14.18 6.33 11.23
C ALA A 74 -14.62 7.81 11.14
N VAL A 75 -15.61 8.22 11.93
CA VAL A 75 -16.07 9.62 12.00
C VAL A 75 -15.00 10.52 12.62
N ARG A 76 -14.33 10.09 13.71
CA ARG A 76 -13.22 10.84 14.31
C ARG A 76 -12.07 11.01 13.32
N TRP A 77 -11.70 9.94 12.62
CA TRP A 77 -10.67 9.94 11.58
C TRP A 77 -11.00 10.95 10.48
N GLN A 78 -12.23 10.95 9.97
CA GLN A 78 -12.68 11.91 8.97
C GLN A 78 -12.59 13.35 9.48
N LYS A 79 -13.11 13.63 10.69
CA LYS A 79 -13.10 14.98 11.28
C LYS A 79 -11.69 15.53 11.49
N ILE A 80 -10.74 14.70 11.93
CA ILE A 80 -9.34 15.12 12.08
C ILE A 80 -8.70 15.43 10.73
N LEU A 81 -8.96 14.60 9.71
CA LEU A 81 -8.44 14.85 8.35
C LEU A 81 -9.06 16.08 7.69
N GLU A 82 -10.31 16.42 8.01
CA GLU A 82 -11.00 17.61 7.54
C GLU A 82 -10.62 18.88 8.32
N SER A 83 -10.07 18.74 9.54
CA SER A 83 -9.59 19.87 10.34
C SER A 83 -8.46 20.63 9.64
N ALA A 84 -8.42 21.95 9.84
CA ALA A 84 -7.30 22.80 9.42
C ALA A 84 -6.15 22.85 10.46
N ASP A 85 -6.36 22.27 11.64
CA ASP A 85 -5.41 22.26 12.75
C ASP A 85 -4.30 21.22 12.53
N ASN A 86 -3.08 21.71 12.28
CA ASN A 86 -1.91 20.86 12.07
C ASN A 86 -1.35 20.26 13.36
N ASP A 87 -1.55 20.92 14.51
CA ASP A 87 -1.07 20.42 15.80
C ASP A 87 -1.95 19.26 16.28
N LEU A 88 -3.26 19.35 16.05
CA LEU A 88 -4.18 18.22 16.21
C LEU A 88 -3.76 17.03 15.34
N LYS A 89 -3.50 17.24 14.04
CA LYS A 89 -3.05 16.18 13.11
C LYS A 89 -1.76 15.53 13.56
N ARG A 90 -0.81 16.30 14.11
CA ARG A 90 0.45 15.78 14.66
C ARG A 90 0.22 14.95 15.91
N THR A 91 -0.63 15.43 16.82
CA THR A 91 -0.96 14.74 18.07
C THR A 91 -1.66 13.41 17.80
N GLU A 92 -2.58 13.40 16.83
CA GLU A 92 -3.39 12.24 16.45
C GLU A 92 -2.71 11.33 15.42
N PHE A 93 -1.43 11.56 15.13
CA PHE A 93 -0.69 10.87 14.07
C PHE A 93 -0.77 9.33 14.15
N PRO A 94 -0.52 8.68 15.30
CA PRO A 94 -0.61 7.23 15.40
C PRO A 94 -2.02 6.68 15.14
N PHE A 95 -3.04 7.40 15.62
CA PHE A 95 -4.44 7.02 15.43
C PHE A 95 -4.82 7.10 13.94
N ILE A 96 -4.49 8.21 13.28
CA ILE A 96 -4.82 8.42 11.86
C ILE A 96 -4.16 7.37 10.97
N LEU A 97 -2.88 7.08 11.18
CA LEU A 97 -2.19 6.07 10.37
C LEU A 97 -2.77 4.67 10.57
N ARG A 98 -3.03 4.25 11.82
CA ARG A 98 -3.61 2.93 12.09
C ARG A 98 -4.99 2.79 11.49
N THR A 99 -5.85 3.79 11.66
CA THR A 99 -7.21 3.78 11.09
C THR A 99 -7.17 3.82 9.57
N SER A 100 -6.31 4.64 8.95
CA SER A 100 -6.13 4.65 7.49
C SER A 100 -5.66 3.29 6.95
N LEU A 101 -4.66 2.66 7.58
CA LEU A 101 -4.18 1.35 7.16
C LEU A 101 -5.23 0.26 7.36
N SER A 102 -6.00 0.33 8.44
CA SER A 102 -7.14 -0.58 8.67
C SER A 102 -8.17 -0.44 7.55
N LEU A 103 -8.61 0.78 7.24
CA LEU A 103 -9.56 1.07 6.16
C LEU A 103 -9.04 0.64 4.78
N ILE A 104 -7.73 0.77 4.51
CA ILE A 104 -7.11 0.26 3.28
C ILE A 104 -7.16 -1.27 3.26
N SER A 105 -6.85 -1.93 4.38
CA SER A 105 -6.83 -3.39 4.48
C SER A 105 -8.21 -4.05 4.35
N THR A 106 -9.27 -3.31 4.70
CA THR A 106 -10.66 -3.73 4.58
C THR A 106 -11.36 -3.17 3.34
N ALA A 107 -10.65 -2.36 2.54
CA ALA A 107 -11.20 -1.79 1.32
C ALA A 107 -11.65 -2.91 0.38
N SER A 108 -12.86 -2.77 -0.16
CA SER A 108 -13.47 -3.85 -0.92
C SER A 108 -14.34 -3.27 -2.03
N LEU A 109 -14.26 -3.83 -3.24
CA LEU A 109 -15.12 -3.36 -4.34
C LEU A 109 -16.56 -3.79 -4.09
N SER A 110 -17.49 -2.85 -4.28
CA SER A 110 -18.92 -3.11 -4.38
C SER A 110 -19.27 -3.73 -5.75
N SER A 111 -20.54 -4.10 -5.94
CA SER A 111 -21.05 -4.58 -7.23
C SER A 111 -20.91 -3.55 -8.36
N SER A 112 -20.80 -2.26 -8.04
CA SER A 112 -20.54 -1.21 -9.03
C SER A 112 -19.05 -0.98 -9.29
N GLY A 113 -18.16 -1.78 -8.71
CA GLY A 113 -16.71 -1.64 -8.86
C GLY A 113 -16.08 -0.51 -8.07
N HIS A 114 -16.76 0.01 -7.04
CA HIS A 114 -16.30 1.13 -6.23
C HIS A 114 -16.11 0.70 -4.76
N SER A 115 -15.04 1.17 -4.12
CA SER A 115 -14.79 1.01 -2.68
C SER A 115 -15.03 2.35 -1.98
N HIS A 116 -15.86 2.33 -0.94
CA HIS A 116 -16.14 3.52 -0.13
C HIS A 116 -14.90 3.96 0.65
N ASN A 117 -14.13 3.00 1.19
CA ASN A 117 -12.89 3.29 1.93
C ASN A 117 -11.87 3.97 1.01
N SER A 118 -11.63 3.40 -0.17
CA SER A 118 -10.70 3.95 -1.15
C SER A 118 -11.12 5.34 -1.61
N ALA A 119 -12.41 5.56 -1.87
CA ALA A 119 -12.94 6.86 -2.26
C ALA A 119 -12.74 7.92 -1.16
N SER A 120 -13.05 7.57 0.10
CA SER A 120 -12.90 8.47 1.25
C SER A 120 -11.43 8.84 1.51
N ILE A 121 -10.53 7.86 1.51
CA ILE A 121 -9.09 8.11 1.69
C ILE A 121 -8.55 8.96 0.54
N SER A 122 -8.89 8.61 -0.71
CA SER A 122 -8.48 9.37 -1.88
C SER A 122 -8.94 10.81 -1.78
N ARG A 123 -10.20 11.06 -1.42
CA ARG A 123 -10.76 12.41 -1.26
C ARG A 123 -9.97 13.21 -0.22
N LEU A 124 -9.78 12.65 0.97
CA LEU A 124 -9.20 13.36 2.11
C LEU A 124 -7.69 13.60 1.95
N PHE A 125 -6.94 12.68 1.37
CA PHE A 125 -5.49 12.85 1.20
C PHE A 125 -5.11 13.56 -0.11
N LEU A 126 -5.91 13.45 -1.17
CA LEU A 126 -5.62 14.10 -2.45
C LEU A 126 -6.01 15.58 -2.45
N HIS A 127 -7.17 15.93 -1.88
CA HIS A 127 -7.70 17.30 -1.97
C HIS A 127 -7.24 18.19 -0.81
N ILE A 128 -6.96 17.62 0.36
CA ILE A 128 -6.47 18.38 1.52
C ILE A 128 -4.95 18.20 1.60
N SER A 129 -4.21 19.08 0.94
CA SER A 129 -2.75 18.97 0.82
C SER A 129 -1.98 18.89 2.14
N GLN A 130 -2.53 19.47 3.22
CA GLN A 130 -1.97 19.38 4.57
C GLN A 130 -1.87 17.93 5.06
N ASN A 131 -2.84 17.07 4.70
CA ASN A 131 -2.87 15.67 5.16
C ASN A 131 -1.68 14.89 4.62
N HIS A 132 -1.28 15.13 3.38
CA HIS A 132 -0.11 14.48 2.80
C HIS A 132 1.16 14.84 3.58
N ASN A 133 1.38 16.13 3.85
CA ASN A 133 2.53 16.58 4.63
C ASN A 133 2.51 16.04 6.07
N ALA A 134 1.32 16.01 6.69
CA ALA A 134 1.15 15.61 8.08
C ALA A 134 1.32 14.10 8.30
N PHE A 135 1.03 13.25 7.30
CA PHE A 135 0.95 11.79 7.50
C PHE A 135 1.80 10.96 6.52
N MET A 136 2.08 11.44 5.31
CA MET A 136 2.81 10.70 4.26
C MET A 136 4.21 11.25 3.98
N SER A 137 4.57 12.40 4.55
CA SER A 137 5.90 13.02 4.38
C SER A 137 6.72 13.02 5.67
N ARG A 138 6.74 11.87 6.38
CA ARG A 138 7.36 11.75 7.71
C ARG A 138 8.38 10.61 7.85
N SER A 139 8.84 10.03 6.76
CA SER A 139 10.05 9.18 6.79
C SER A 139 11.32 10.02 6.99
N SER A 140 12.43 9.35 7.27
CA SER A 140 13.78 9.93 7.37
C SER A 140 14.23 10.62 6.09
N LEU A 141 13.68 10.24 4.93
CA LEU A 141 13.92 10.91 3.66
C LEU A 141 13.59 12.41 3.74
N TYR A 142 12.49 12.74 4.42
CA TYR A 142 12.01 14.11 4.56
C TYR A 142 12.79 14.94 5.59
N ALA A 143 13.77 14.36 6.28
CA ALA A 143 14.73 15.15 7.06
C ALA A 143 15.56 16.08 6.16
N ARG A 144 15.78 15.67 4.91
CA ARG A 144 16.64 16.39 3.94
C ARG A 144 15.89 16.81 2.69
N ALA A 145 14.92 16.00 2.24
CA ALA A 145 14.09 16.32 1.09
C ALA A 145 12.85 17.16 1.44
N GLY A 146 12.54 17.30 2.74
CA GLY A 146 11.33 17.96 3.22
C GLY A 146 11.39 19.47 3.19
N THR A 147 10.21 20.10 3.16
CA THR A 147 10.00 21.52 3.43
C THR A 147 9.87 21.79 4.94
N GLU A 148 9.75 23.05 5.37
CA GLU A 148 9.55 23.40 6.79
C GLU A 148 8.35 22.68 7.45
N LEU A 149 7.34 22.34 6.64
CA LEU A 149 6.12 21.65 7.04
C LEU A 149 6.24 20.12 7.01
N GLN A 150 7.28 19.57 6.39
CA GLN A 150 7.52 18.14 6.25
C GLN A 150 8.73 17.76 7.09
N ARG A 151 8.48 17.01 8.16
CA ARG A 151 9.53 16.58 9.07
C ARG A 151 9.37 15.11 9.38
N PRO A 152 10.47 14.37 9.57
CA PRO A 152 10.40 12.98 9.98
C PRO A 152 9.62 12.83 11.29
N ALA A 153 9.01 11.68 11.49
CA ALA A 153 8.52 11.29 12.82
C ALA A 153 9.69 11.01 13.77
N ASP A 154 9.46 11.28 15.05
CA ASP A 154 10.50 11.24 16.09
C ASP A 154 11.02 9.81 16.30
N ASP A 155 10.12 8.81 16.22
CA ASP A 155 10.44 7.40 16.38
C ASP A 155 10.44 6.61 15.06
N ALA A 156 11.26 5.55 14.99
CA ALA A 156 11.39 4.73 13.78
C ALA A 156 10.09 4.00 13.36
N PRO A 157 9.32 3.38 14.27
CA PRO A 157 8.03 2.77 13.90
C PRO A 157 7.06 3.74 13.21
N SER A 158 6.93 4.97 13.71
CA SER A 158 6.10 6.00 13.10
C SER A 158 6.57 6.39 11.70
N ARG A 159 7.88 6.45 11.46
CA ARG A 159 8.45 6.70 10.12
C ARG A 159 8.09 5.59 9.14
N GLN A 160 8.21 4.33 9.58
CA GLN A 160 7.85 3.16 8.79
C GLN A 160 6.34 3.13 8.45
N LEU A 161 5.47 3.46 9.41
CA LEU A 161 4.03 3.56 9.16
C LEU A 161 3.67 4.69 8.17
N SER A 162 4.34 5.84 8.27
CA SER A 162 4.17 6.96 7.32
C SER A 162 4.55 6.54 5.91
N ALA A 163 5.74 5.93 5.76
CA ALA A 163 6.24 5.44 4.49
C ALA A 163 5.34 4.32 3.92
N LYS A 164 4.81 3.42 4.76
CA LYS A 164 3.85 2.38 4.35
C LYS A 164 2.57 3.00 3.79
N LEU A 165 1.98 3.96 4.50
CA LEU A 165 0.79 4.65 4.01
C LEU A 165 1.06 5.36 2.67
N HIS A 166 2.21 6.00 2.53
CA HIS A 166 2.60 6.67 1.28
C HIS A 166 2.77 5.67 0.14
N CYS A 167 3.43 4.53 0.37
CA CYS A 167 3.60 3.46 -0.64
C CYS A 167 2.26 2.91 -1.12
N LEU A 168 1.32 2.68 -0.20
CA LEU A 168 -0.02 2.20 -0.55
C LEU A 168 -0.83 3.26 -1.28
N PHE A 169 -0.72 4.53 -0.86
CA PHE A 169 -1.41 5.63 -1.52
C PHE A 169 -0.88 5.88 -2.93
N GLY A 170 0.43 5.74 -3.16
CA GLY A 170 1.07 5.93 -4.44
C GLY A 170 1.43 7.38 -4.75
N ILE A 171 1.77 7.64 -6.01
CA ILE A 171 2.24 8.93 -6.53
C ILE A 171 1.21 9.46 -7.53
N PRO A 172 0.10 10.06 -7.07
CA PRO A 172 -0.98 10.47 -7.95
C PRO A 172 -0.50 11.51 -8.97
N SER A 173 -1.08 11.50 -10.17
CA SER A 173 -0.73 12.41 -11.28
C SER A 173 -1.09 13.89 -11.05
N SER A 174 -1.32 14.29 -9.79
CA SER A 174 -1.67 15.63 -9.35
C SER A 174 -0.43 16.43 -8.87
N ASN A 175 -0.65 17.65 -8.37
CA ASN A 175 0.40 18.43 -7.71
C ASN A 175 1.02 17.72 -6.50
N VAL A 176 0.26 16.84 -5.84
CA VAL A 176 0.76 16.05 -4.71
C VAL A 176 1.87 15.12 -5.17
N GLY A 177 1.63 14.30 -6.20
CA GLY A 177 2.66 13.39 -6.71
C GLY A 177 3.85 14.12 -7.32
N ARG A 178 3.64 15.26 -8.00
CA ARG A 178 4.78 16.09 -8.48
C ARG A 178 5.69 16.56 -7.35
N ARG A 179 5.15 16.91 -6.18
CA ARG A 179 5.93 17.25 -4.98
C ARG A 179 6.62 16.05 -4.36
N VAL A 180 6.00 14.87 -4.38
CA VAL A 180 6.67 13.63 -3.96
C VAL A 180 7.93 13.37 -4.80
N LEU A 181 7.81 13.54 -6.12
CA LEU A 181 8.91 13.30 -7.05
C LEU A 181 10.08 14.31 -6.91
N SER A 182 9.91 15.44 -6.24
CA SER A 182 11.04 16.35 -5.98
C SER A 182 12.04 15.79 -4.96
N ALA A 183 11.65 14.78 -4.17
CA ALA A 183 12.55 14.06 -3.27
C ALA A 183 13.46 13.05 -4.00
N HIS A 184 13.32 12.90 -5.32
CA HIS A 184 14.02 11.91 -6.14
C HIS A 184 15.55 11.88 -5.93
N PRO A 185 16.30 13.01 -5.92
CA PRO A 185 17.75 12.95 -5.72
C PRO A 185 18.18 12.30 -4.40
N PHE A 186 17.39 12.51 -3.34
CA PHE A 186 17.64 11.93 -2.02
C PHE A 186 17.21 10.46 -1.95
N ALA A 187 16.05 10.13 -2.52
CA ALA A 187 15.57 8.75 -2.63
C ALA A 187 16.55 7.90 -3.44
N ARG A 188 17.06 8.46 -4.55
CA ARG A 188 18.07 7.86 -5.39
C ARG A 188 19.38 7.61 -4.65
N ALA A 189 19.88 8.61 -3.91
CA ALA A 189 21.08 8.44 -3.11
C ALA A 189 20.92 7.29 -2.10
N LYS A 190 19.74 7.14 -1.48
CA LYS A 190 19.44 6.02 -0.57
C LYS A 190 19.40 4.67 -1.30
N VAL A 191 18.76 4.60 -2.47
CA VAL A 191 18.62 3.36 -3.25
C VAL A 191 19.96 2.85 -3.78
N TYR A 192 20.86 3.71 -4.27
CA TYR A 192 22.14 3.27 -4.84
C TYR A 192 23.31 3.26 -3.85
N ASP A 193 23.07 3.57 -2.58
CA ASP A 193 24.07 3.42 -1.53
C ASP A 193 24.19 1.94 -1.16
N LEU A 194 25.27 1.31 -1.62
CA LEU A 194 25.50 -0.12 -1.49
C LEU A 194 25.65 -0.57 -0.02
N ARG A 195 25.88 0.37 0.91
CA ARG A 195 25.90 0.14 2.35
C ARG A 195 24.55 -0.37 2.90
N ASN A 196 23.45 -0.12 2.19
CA ASN A 196 22.10 -0.54 2.60
C ASN A 196 21.78 -2.01 2.24
N TYR A 197 22.64 -2.68 1.47
CA TYR A 197 22.42 -4.05 1.02
C TYR A 197 23.42 -4.96 1.70
N THR A 198 22.92 -5.76 2.63
CA THR A 198 23.70 -6.67 3.47
C THR A 198 23.07 -8.08 3.39
N GLU A 199 23.73 -9.05 4.00
CA GLU A 199 23.14 -10.37 4.20
C GLU A 199 21.88 -10.30 5.08
N GLY A 200 21.87 -9.42 6.10
CA GLY A 200 20.74 -9.24 7.02
C GLY A 200 19.52 -8.60 6.37
N THR A 201 19.72 -7.68 5.41
CA THR A 201 18.64 -7.17 4.55
C THR A 201 18.31 -8.11 3.40
N GLY A 202 19.04 -9.23 3.24
CA GLY A 202 18.88 -10.14 2.12
C GLY A 202 19.00 -9.48 0.76
N TRP A 203 19.78 -8.40 0.67
CA TRP A 203 19.99 -7.59 -0.53
C TRP A 203 18.70 -6.96 -1.09
N GLY A 204 17.71 -6.72 -0.23
CA GLY A 204 16.41 -6.14 -0.61
C GLY A 204 15.92 -5.05 0.34
N PRO A 205 14.69 -4.53 0.15
CA PRO A 205 14.10 -3.48 0.99
C PRO A 205 13.56 -4.07 2.31
N PHE A 206 14.45 -4.71 3.06
CA PHE A 206 14.14 -5.33 4.34
C PHE A 206 14.98 -4.68 5.44
N LEU A 207 14.45 -4.70 6.67
CA LEU A 207 15.22 -4.29 7.84
C LEU A 207 16.42 -5.24 8.02
N ASP A 208 17.54 -4.68 8.49
CA ASP A 208 18.80 -5.42 8.73
C ASP A 208 18.73 -6.25 10.03
N ASP A 209 17.70 -7.08 10.15
CA ASP A 209 17.47 -7.96 11.30
C ASP A 209 17.43 -9.45 10.94
N GLY A 210 17.62 -9.79 9.65
CA GLY A 210 17.56 -11.16 9.13
C GLY A 210 16.16 -11.78 9.14
N LYS A 211 15.12 -11.06 9.58
CA LYS A 211 13.74 -11.54 9.68
C LYS A 211 12.90 -11.18 8.45
N PHE A 212 13.47 -10.42 7.51
CA PHE A 212 12.79 -9.97 6.29
C PHE A 212 11.51 -9.18 6.58
N ARG A 213 11.50 -8.42 7.67
CA ARG A 213 10.50 -7.36 7.88
C ARG A 213 10.74 -6.25 6.88
N VAL A 214 9.67 -5.67 6.35
CA VAL A 214 9.77 -4.70 5.26
C VAL A 214 10.33 -3.38 5.77
N ASP A 215 11.36 -2.85 5.12
CA ASP A 215 11.78 -1.45 5.30
C ASP A 215 10.96 -0.56 4.37
N TRP A 216 9.85 -0.06 4.87
CA TRP A 216 8.95 0.82 4.15
C TRP A 216 9.60 2.14 3.74
N GLU A 217 10.61 2.62 4.47
CA GLU A 217 11.35 3.82 4.07
C GLU A 217 12.27 3.56 2.87
N MET A 218 12.75 2.32 2.69
CA MET A 218 13.42 1.89 1.46
C MET A 218 12.42 1.69 0.33
N VAL A 219 11.27 1.03 0.59
CA VAL A 219 10.20 0.85 -0.41
C VAL A 219 9.68 2.21 -0.93
N GLU A 220 9.52 3.20 -0.05
CA GLU A 220 9.14 4.56 -0.43
C GLU A 220 10.17 5.19 -1.38
N SER A 221 11.45 5.03 -1.07
CA SER A 221 12.54 5.56 -1.90
C SER A 221 12.56 4.87 -3.28
N LEU A 222 12.38 3.55 -3.32
CA LEU A 222 12.24 2.79 -4.56
C LEU A 222 11.02 3.24 -5.37
N MET A 223 9.86 3.44 -4.73
CA MET A 223 8.65 3.95 -5.38
C MET A 223 8.88 5.32 -6.01
N ILE A 224 9.57 6.23 -5.32
CA ILE A 224 9.92 7.58 -5.83
C ILE A 224 10.86 7.47 -7.04
N VAL A 225 11.91 6.64 -6.95
CA VAL A 225 12.87 6.41 -8.06
C VAL A 225 12.15 5.85 -9.29
N LEU A 226 11.33 4.81 -9.12
CA LEU A 226 10.57 4.21 -10.22
C LEU A 226 9.54 5.19 -10.77
N GLY A 227 8.85 5.94 -9.91
CA GLY A 227 7.87 6.96 -10.29
C GLY A 227 8.47 8.10 -11.10
N TYR A 228 9.64 8.61 -10.69
CA TYR A 228 10.35 9.68 -11.40
C TYR A 228 10.77 9.22 -12.81
N ASN A 229 11.43 8.08 -12.90
CA ASN A 229 11.90 7.54 -14.18
C ASN A 229 10.76 7.10 -15.11
N SER A 230 9.67 6.56 -14.55
CA SER A 230 8.47 6.24 -15.33
C SER A 230 7.81 7.51 -15.90
N GLY A 231 7.80 8.62 -15.15
CA GLY A 231 7.31 9.91 -15.64
C GLY A 231 8.13 10.50 -16.80
N LEU A 232 9.44 10.21 -16.83
CA LEU A 232 10.36 10.67 -17.86
C LEU A 232 10.33 9.80 -19.14
N CYS A 233 10.30 8.47 -19.01
CA CYS A 233 10.35 7.56 -20.16
C CYS A 233 8.99 7.03 -20.63
N CYS A 234 8.00 6.86 -19.75
CA CYS A 234 6.72 6.27 -20.15
C CYS A 234 5.81 7.22 -20.94
N ARG A 235 6.19 8.48 -21.19
CA ARG A 235 5.45 9.35 -22.14
C ARG A 235 5.34 8.75 -23.55
N ARG A 236 6.33 7.95 -23.99
CA ARG A 236 6.29 7.23 -25.27
C ARG A 236 5.40 5.97 -25.25
N PHE A 237 5.06 5.45 -24.06
CA PHE A 237 4.33 4.18 -23.87
C PHE A 237 3.02 4.33 -23.08
N GLN A 238 2.61 5.56 -22.75
CA GLN A 238 1.36 5.87 -22.03
C GLN A 238 0.10 5.17 -22.56
N PRO A 239 -0.06 4.87 -23.86
CA PRO A 239 -1.24 4.12 -24.32
C PRO A 239 -1.26 2.65 -23.85
N ARG A 240 -0.12 2.07 -23.48
CA ARG A 240 0.03 0.62 -23.23
C ARG A 240 0.43 0.25 -21.81
N PHE A 241 1.02 1.17 -21.04
CA PHE A 241 1.43 0.90 -19.66
C PHE A 241 1.30 2.15 -18.78
N SER A 242 0.65 1.98 -17.63
CA SER A 242 0.58 2.96 -16.55
C SER A 242 1.10 2.29 -15.28
N PRO A 243 2.10 2.87 -14.58
CA PRO A 243 2.55 2.34 -13.30
C PRO A 243 1.37 2.20 -12.33
N PRO A 244 1.33 1.13 -11.52
CA PRO A 244 0.17 0.83 -10.68
C PRO A 244 -0.04 1.84 -9.54
N TRP A 245 0.84 2.83 -9.36
CA TRP A 245 0.75 3.89 -8.35
C TRP A 245 0.43 5.27 -8.94
N ALA A 246 -0.01 5.37 -10.20
CA ALA A 246 -0.31 6.65 -10.85
C ALA A 246 -1.62 7.30 -10.38
N LYS A 247 -2.50 6.50 -9.75
CA LYS A 247 -3.73 6.94 -9.07
C LYS A 247 -3.70 6.51 -7.60
N PRO A 248 -4.40 7.24 -6.71
CA PRO A 248 -4.49 6.86 -5.30
C PRO A 248 -4.98 5.42 -5.12
N LEU A 249 -4.27 4.64 -4.30
CA LEU A 249 -4.63 3.27 -3.90
C LEU A 249 -4.86 2.28 -5.07
N GLN A 250 -4.31 2.60 -6.25
CA GLN A 250 -4.47 1.74 -7.42
C GLN A 250 -3.76 0.40 -7.21
N GLY A 251 -4.47 -0.69 -7.52
CA GLY A 251 -3.95 -2.05 -7.33
C GLY A 251 -3.88 -2.52 -5.87
N VAL A 252 -4.30 -1.70 -4.90
CA VAL A 252 -4.30 -2.08 -3.46
C VAL A 252 -5.61 -2.76 -3.06
N VAL A 253 -6.75 -2.32 -3.63
CA VAL A 253 -8.06 -2.90 -3.33
C VAL A 253 -8.22 -4.24 -4.07
N PRO A 254 -8.48 -5.36 -3.37
CA PRO A 254 -8.68 -6.65 -4.01
C PRO A 254 -9.90 -6.64 -4.94
N GLU A 255 -9.73 -7.12 -6.17
CA GLU A 255 -10.84 -7.41 -7.06
C GLU A 255 -11.57 -8.67 -6.56
N LYS A 256 -12.73 -8.49 -5.90
CA LYS A 256 -13.52 -9.61 -5.34
C LYS A 256 -13.85 -10.70 -6.37
N GLU A 257 -13.98 -10.35 -7.65
CA GLU A 257 -14.32 -11.31 -8.72
C GLU A 257 -13.25 -12.38 -8.97
N LYS A 258 -11.99 -12.16 -8.56
CA LYS A 258 -10.93 -13.20 -8.64
C LYS A 258 -10.75 -14.00 -7.36
N LEU A 259 -11.27 -13.51 -6.25
CA LEU A 259 -11.28 -14.19 -4.96
C LEU A 259 -12.65 -14.83 -4.71
N GLY A 260 -13.25 -15.44 -5.74
CA GLY A 260 -14.43 -16.27 -5.57
C GLY A 260 -14.10 -17.35 -4.54
N SER A 261 -14.68 -17.22 -3.35
CA SER A 261 -14.90 -18.29 -2.37
C SER A 261 -13.99 -19.51 -2.55
N ARG A 262 -12.67 -19.35 -2.37
CA ARG A 262 -11.79 -20.49 -2.14
C ARG A 262 -11.90 -20.83 -0.67
N GLU A 263 -13.07 -21.35 -0.30
CA GLU A 263 -13.20 -22.15 0.89
C GLU A 263 -12.22 -23.30 0.71
N TRP A 264 -11.11 -23.28 1.47
CA TRP A 264 -10.33 -24.48 1.70
C TRP A 264 -11.19 -25.40 2.57
N ASP A 265 -12.21 -25.98 1.95
CA ASP A 265 -13.08 -26.94 2.60
C ASP A 265 -12.35 -28.27 2.54
N ALA A 266 -11.74 -28.67 3.66
CA ALA A 266 -10.88 -29.85 3.79
C ALA A 266 -11.66 -31.18 3.73
N LYS A 267 -12.71 -31.24 2.90
CA LYS A 267 -13.53 -32.41 2.63
C LYS A 267 -13.86 -32.50 1.15
N MET A 268 -12.87 -32.78 0.32
CA MET A 268 -13.12 -33.38 -1.00
C MET A 268 -12.66 -34.83 -1.03
N VAL A 269 -13.65 -35.68 -1.32
CA VAL A 269 -13.54 -37.10 -1.62
C VAL A 269 -12.94 -37.22 -3.04
N GLU A 270 -11.94 -38.07 -3.18
CA GLU A 270 -11.16 -38.43 -4.39
C GLU A 270 -10.26 -37.35 -5.02
N GLU A 271 -8.95 -37.67 -5.04
CA GLU A 271 -7.84 -36.84 -5.54
C GLU A 271 -7.89 -36.68 -7.06
N VAL A 272 -8.65 -35.70 -7.56
CA VAL A 272 -8.33 -35.08 -8.84
C VAL A 272 -7.10 -34.19 -8.61
N ASP A 273 -5.99 -34.43 -9.31
CA ASP A 273 -4.82 -33.55 -9.21
C ASP A 273 -5.18 -32.15 -9.72
N VAL A 274 -5.54 -31.27 -8.78
CA VAL A 274 -5.93 -29.89 -9.05
C VAL A 274 -4.72 -29.18 -9.71
N PRO A 275 -4.88 -28.54 -10.88
CA PRO A 275 -3.79 -27.86 -11.57
C PRO A 275 -3.05 -26.88 -10.65
N LEU A 276 -1.71 -26.81 -10.74
CA LEU A 276 -0.89 -25.93 -9.87
C LEU A 276 -1.35 -24.47 -9.86
N LYS A 277 -1.81 -23.94 -11.00
CA LYS A 277 -2.38 -22.59 -11.11
C LYS A 277 -3.59 -22.38 -10.19
N MET A 278 -4.36 -23.43 -9.93
CA MET A 278 -5.49 -23.38 -9.01
C MET A 278 -5.06 -23.50 -7.53
N LYS A 279 -3.87 -24.06 -7.26
CA LYS A 279 -3.27 -24.15 -5.92
C LYS A 279 -2.52 -22.87 -5.52
N ASP A 280 -2.16 -22.02 -6.49
CA ASP A 280 -1.43 -20.76 -6.28
C ASP A 280 -2.36 -19.63 -5.76
N PRO A 281 -2.11 -19.09 -4.54
CA PRO A 281 -2.87 -17.97 -3.99
C PRO A 281 -2.35 -16.59 -4.41
N PHE A 282 -1.17 -16.50 -5.03
CA PHE A 282 -0.55 -15.23 -5.46
C PHE A 282 -0.80 -14.91 -6.94
N ASN A 283 -1.40 -15.84 -7.68
CA ASN A 283 -1.71 -15.70 -9.10
C ASN A 283 -0.45 -15.36 -9.95
N VAL A 284 0.65 -16.07 -9.67
CA VAL A 284 1.96 -15.90 -10.31
C VAL A 284 1.93 -16.22 -11.80
N SER A 285 1.16 -17.23 -12.21
CA SER A 285 1.11 -17.64 -13.62
C SER A 285 0.45 -16.57 -14.49
N GLY A 286 1.20 -15.97 -15.40
CA GLY A 286 0.72 -14.91 -16.29
C GLY A 286 1.83 -14.06 -16.89
N VAL A 287 1.40 -13.02 -17.61
CA VAL A 287 2.31 -12.03 -18.19
C VAL A 287 2.45 -10.86 -17.23
N TRP A 288 3.69 -10.57 -16.84
CA TRP A 288 4.06 -9.52 -15.91
C TRP A 288 4.92 -8.46 -16.58
N SER A 289 4.82 -7.23 -16.08
CA SER A 289 5.64 -6.10 -16.49
C SER A 289 6.67 -5.80 -15.39
N ARG A 290 7.95 -5.76 -15.73
CA ARG A 290 9.06 -5.39 -14.85
C ARG A 290 9.72 -4.12 -15.36
N ILE A 291 9.85 -3.13 -14.48
CA ILE A 291 10.62 -1.91 -14.73
C ILE A 291 11.91 -2.00 -13.93
N VAL A 292 13.03 -1.73 -14.60
CA VAL A 292 14.34 -1.66 -13.96
C VAL A 292 14.91 -0.27 -14.21
N CYS A 293 15.30 0.41 -13.14
CA CYS A 293 16.08 1.64 -13.16
C CYS A 293 17.49 1.31 -12.65
N PHE A 294 18.52 1.81 -13.34
CA PHE A 294 19.90 1.57 -12.95
C PHE A 294 20.80 2.74 -13.36
N LEU A 295 21.90 2.90 -12.62
CA LEU A 295 22.99 3.79 -12.98
C LEU A 295 23.97 3.11 -13.92
N ASP A 296 24.71 3.90 -14.69
CA ASP A 296 25.91 3.38 -15.35
C ASP A 296 26.86 2.79 -14.30
N TYR A 297 27.60 1.75 -14.70
CA TYR A 297 28.54 1.08 -13.80
C TYR A 297 29.58 2.05 -13.24
N ASN A 298 30.11 2.97 -14.06
CA ASN A 298 31.11 3.92 -13.61
C ASN A 298 30.54 4.91 -12.58
N ASP A 299 29.31 5.37 -12.79
CA ASP A 299 28.62 6.26 -11.86
C ASP A 299 28.32 5.57 -10.53
N LEU A 300 27.80 4.33 -10.57
CA LEU A 300 27.55 3.54 -9.38
C LEU A 300 28.83 3.25 -8.60
N HIS A 301 29.91 2.90 -9.31
CA HIS A 301 31.21 2.63 -8.72
C HIS A 301 31.79 3.91 -8.08
N ALA A 302 31.79 5.03 -8.79
CA ALA A 302 32.28 6.30 -8.28
C ALA A 302 31.49 6.77 -7.04
N PHE A 303 30.17 6.58 -7.04
CA PHE A 303 29.30 6.95 -5.92
C PHE A 303 29.60 6.14 -4.64
N ASN A 304 30.00 4.88 -4.77
CA ASN A 304 30.20 3.98 -3.62
C ASN A 304 31.67 3.81 -3.21
N PHE A 305 32.62 3.91 -4.13
CA PHE A 305 34.01 3.49 -3.93
C PHE A 305 35.08 4.55 -4.24
N SER A 306 34.69 5.79 -4.57
CA SER A 306 35.66 6.90 -4.68
C SER A 306 36.28 7.26 -3.32
N ASP A 307 37.44 7.92 -3.33
CA ASP A 307 38.11 8.37 -2.10
C ASP A 307 37.21 9.25 -1.22
N SER A 308 36.36 10.08 -1.82
CA SER A 308 35.37 10.87 -1.09
C SER A 308 34.26 9.97 -0.52
N ALA A 309 33.77 9.00 -1.30
CA ALA A 309 32.74 8.07 -0.87
C ALA A 309 33.17 7.17 0.30
N LEU A 310 34.45 6.79 0.38
CA LEU A 310 35.03 5.98 1.45
C LEU A 310 35.27 6.77 2.74
N LYS A 311 35.47 8.10 2.64
CA LYS A 311 35.60 9.01 3.79
C LYS A 311 34.25 9.39 4.40
N HIS A 312 33.15 9.14 3.69
CA HIS A 312 31.80 9.47 4.17
C HIS A 312 31.41 8.61 5.37
N PRO A 313 30.91 9.19 6.48
CA PRO A 313 30.55 8.42 7.67
C PRO A 313 29.50 7.32 7.37
N PRO A 314 29.70 6.07 7.85
CA PRO A 314 28.75 4.98 7.66
C PRO A 314 27.35 5.24 8.23
N SER A 315 27.28 5.99 9.35
CA SER A 315 26.03 6.32 10.04
C SER A 315 25.22 7.44 9.39
N GLU A 316 25.79 8.12 8.39
CA GLU A 316 25.17 9.28 7.77
C GLU A 316 24.70 8.98 6.34
N PRO A 317 23.52 9.50 5.95
CA PRO A 317 23.04 9.36 4.58
C PRO A 317 23.96 10.11 3.61
N ARG A 318 24.20 9.54 2.42
CA ARG A 318 24.99 10.18 1.36
C ARG A 318 24.29 11.42 0.80
N ASP A 319 25.05 12.33 0.21
CA ASP A 319 24.53 13.51 -0.48
C ASP A 319 23.56 13.18 -1.62
N PRO A 320 22.62 14.10 -1.94
CA PRO A 320 21.66 13.89 -3.01
C PRO A 320 22.39 13.58 -4.32
N LEU A 321 22.03 12.47 -4.94
CA LEU A 321 22.67 12.03 -6.17
C LEU A 321 21.96 12.68 -7.35
N VAL A 322 22.69 13.46 -8.15
CA VAL A 322 22.21 14.13 -9.37
C VAL A 322 23.00 13.62 -10.57
N THR A 323 22.54 12.50 -11.15
CA THR A 323 23.05 11.93 -12.41
C THR A 323 21.88 11.42 -13.27
N ASP A 324 22.13 10.82 -14.43
CA ASP A 324 21.12 10.19 -15.26
C ASP A 324 20.95 8.70 -14.89
N GLU A 325 19.71 8.23 -14.91
CA GLU A 325 19.39 6.81 -14.76
C GLU A 325 18.94 6.24 -16.11
N ALA A 326 19.39 5.02 -16.41
CA ALA A 326 18.82 4.23 -17.48
C ALA A 326 17.58 3.50 -16.97
N ILE A 327 16.58 3.36 -17.85
CA ILE A 327 15.38 2.56 -17.60
C ILE A 327 15.25 1.46 -18.67
N ARG A 328 14.76 0.30 -18.23
CA ARG A 328 14.40 -0.81 -19.10
C ARG A 328 13.02 -1.33 -18.75
N HIS A 329 12.21 -1.53 -19.78
CA HIS A 329 10.94 -2.24 -19.66
C HIS A 329 11.11 -3.70 -20.12
N ILE A 330 10.71 -4.62 -19.27
CA ILE A 330 10.87 -6.07 -19.46
C ILE A 330 9.51 -6.73 -19.29
N ILE A 331 9.12 -7.57 -20.27
CA ILE A 331 7.94 -8.42 -20.18
C ILE A 331 8.39 -9.80 -19.69
N MET A 332 7.72 -10.32 -18.67
CA MET A 332 7.97 -11.64 -18.12
C MET A 332 6.76 -12.54 -18.36
N ASP A 333 6.98 -13.73 -18.89
CA ASP A 333 5.95 -14.78 -19.00
C ASP A 333 6.28 -15.86 -17.98
N LEU A 334 5.49 -15.92 -16.91
CA LEU A 334 5.75 -16.74 -15.73
C LEU A 334 4.76 -17.89 -15.63
N LYS A 335 5.25 -19.05 -15.20
CA LYS A 335 4.45 -20.25 -14.92
C LYS A 335 4.86 -20.86 -13.58
N VAL A 336 3.87 -21.17 -12.75
CA VAL A 336 4.07 -21.90 -11.50
C VAL A 336 4.61 -23.29 -11.79
N THR A 337 5.67 -23.67 -11.06
CA THR A 337 6.33 -24.98 -11.15
C THR A 337 6.08 -25.83 -9.92
N SER A 338 5.88 -25.21 -8.75
CA SER A 338 5.64 -25.91 -7.50
C SER A 338 4.85 -25.04 -6.52
N VAL A 339 4.03 -25.68 -5.68
CA VAL A 339 3.32 -25.05 -4.56
C VAL A 339 3.56 -25.94 -3.34
N THR A 340 4.32 -25.45 -2.38
CA THR A 340 4.71 -26.20 -1.17
C THR A 340 4.15 -25.52 0.07
N PRO A 341 3.51 -26.26 1.00
CA PRO A 341 3.08 -25.68 2.27
C PRO A 341 4.26 -25.05 3.02
N SER A 342 4.02 -23.90 3.66
CA SER A 342 5.00 -23.28 4.56
C SER A 342 4.70 -23.71 5.99
N GLU A 343 5.72 -24.05 6.77
CA GLU A 343 5.55 -24.32 8.21
C GLU A 343 5.25 -23.04 9.00
N ASP A 344 5.84 -21.91 8.57
CA ASP A 344 5.78 -20.63 9.29
C ASP A 344 4.60 -19.71 8.87
N SER A 345 3.78 -20.11 7.89
CA SER A 345 2.76 -19.22 7.31
C SER A 345 1.54 -20.00 6.87
N SER A 346 0.36 -19.37 6.99
CA SER A 346 -0.88 -19.89 6.39
C SER A 346 -0.85 -19.88 4.86
N TYR A 347 0.16 -19.26 4.24
CA TYR A 347 0.34 -19.23 2.80
C TYR A 347 1.50 -20.15 2.37
N PRO A 348 1.35 -20.88 1.24
CA PRO A 348 2.41 -21.72 0.69
C PRO A 348 3.57 -20.90 0.12
N VAL A 349 4.69 -21.57 -0.11
CA VAL A 349 5.76 -21.09 -0.98
C VAL A 349 5.46 -21.56 -2.42
N VAL A 350 5.38 -20.61 -3.34
CA VAL A 350 5.09 -20.86 -4.76
C VAL A 350 6.36 -20.64 -5.58
N GLU A 351 6.86 -21.68 -6.22
CA GLU A 351 7.98 -21.57 -7.15
C GLU A 351 7.49 -21.36 -8.58
N PHE A 352 8.25 -20.63 -9.37
CA PHE A 352 7.93 -20.36 -10.77
C PHE A 352 9.17 -20.35 -11.66
N SER A 353 8.92 -20.57 -12.94
CA SER A 353 9.88 -20.36 -14.01
C SER A 353 9.22 -19.70 -15.22
N GLY A 354 10.02 -19.13 -16.10
CA GLY A 354 9.50 -18.35 -17.21
C GLY A 354 10.56 -17.80 -18.13
N THR A 355 10.12 -16.88 -18.99
CA THR A 355 11.02 -16.09 -19.85
C THR A 355 10.87 -14.61 -19.57
N SER A 356 11.95 -13.86 -19.73
CA SER A 356 12.02 -12.42 -19.55
C SER A 356 12.58 -11.81 -20.84
N ARG A 357 11.84 -10.88 -21.45
CA ARG A 357 12.20 -10.25 -22.73
C ARG A 357 12.18 -8.74 -22.60
N SER A 358 13.26 -8.08 -23.02
CA SER A 358 13.31 -6.62 -23.10
C SER A 358 12.39 -6.10 -24.20
N VAL A 359 11.62 -5.05 -23.90
CA VAL A 359 10.76 -4.37 -24.88
C VAL A 359 11.60 -3.44 -25.77
N ASP A 360 12.59 -2.78 -25.19
CA ASP A 360 13.36 -1.71 -25.86
C ASP A 360 14.56 -2.22 -26.68
N ALA A 361 14.97 -3.47 -26.44
CA ALA A 361 16.14 -4.07 -27.06
C ALA A 361 15.88 -5.51 -27.54
N ALA A 362 14.70 -5.76 -28.11
CA ALA A 362 14.31 -7.11 -28.58
C ALA A 362 15.29 -7.73 -29.60
N TRP A 363 16.11 -6.91 -30.25
CA TRP A 363 17.14 -7.29 -31.22
C TRP A 363 18.47 -7.72 -30.58
N ASP A 364 18.70 -7.41 -29.29
CA ASP A 364 19.92 -7.80 -28.57
C ASP A 364 19.75 -9.23 -28.00
N PRO A 365 20.57 -10.22 -28.43
CA PRO A 365 20.50 -11.58 -27.92
C PRO A 365 20.65 -11.69 -26.40
N ASN A 366 21.31 -10.71 -25.76
CA ASN A 366 21.54 -10.66 -24.32
C ASN A 366 20.37 -10.02 -23.56
N ALA A 367 19.40 -9.44 -24.28
CA ALA A 367 18.25 -8.78 -23.68
C ALA A 367 17.11 -9.75 -23.31
N ASN A 368 17.25 -11.03 -23.65
CA ASN A 368 16.34 -12.10 -23.27
C ASN A 368 17.02 -13.04 -22.26
N SER A 369 16.30 -13.41 -21.22
CA SER A 369 16.77 -14.35 -20.19
C SER A 369 15.68 -15.35 -19.81
N LYS A 370 16.11 -16.51 -19.31
CA LYS A 370 15.20 -17.34 -18.50
C LYS A 370 15.06 -16.69 -17.13
N ILE A 371 13.92 -16.88 -16.49
CA ILE A 371 13.68 -16.40 -15.14
C ILE A 371 13.14 -17.55 -14.30
N ARG A 372 13.61 -17.65 -13.06
CA ARG A 372 13.04 -18.52 -12.04
C ARG A 372 12.97 -17.78 -10.72
N GLY A 373 12.17 -18.28 -9.79
CA GLY A 373 12.01 -17.62 -8.52
C GLY A 373 10.97 -18.26 -7.63
N SER A 374 10.67 -17.55 -6.56
CA SER A 374 9.69 -17.97 -5.57
C SER A 374 8.89 -16.77 -5.06
N VAL A 375 7.64 -17.03 -4.69
CA VAL A 375 6.74 -16.09 -4.01
C VAL A 375 6.31 -16.70 -2.70
N ARG A 376 6.38 -15.90 -1.62
CA ARG A 376 5.93 -16.28 -0.28
C ARG A 376 5.47 -15.06 0.51
N MET A 377 4.81 -15.26 1.63
CA MET A 377 4.49 -14.18 2.57
C MET A 377 5.67 -13.89 3.49
N THR A 378 5.86 -12.63 3.87
CA THR A 378 6.66 -12.23 5.03
C THR A 378 5.92 -12.57 6.32
N THR A 379 6.60 -12.50 7.46
CA THR A 379 5.98 -12.67 8.78
C THR A 379 4.96 -11.57 9.12
N GLU A 380 5.03 -10.42 8.44
CA GLU A 380 4.14 -9.26 8.65
C GLU A 380 2.95 -9.22 7.67
N GLY A 381 2.91 -10.16 6.72
CA GLY A 381 1.77 -10.32 5.80
C GLY A 381 1.93 -9.64 4.44
N GLU A 382 3.12 -9.18 4.08
CA GLU A 382 3.45 -8.68 2.74
C GLU A 382 3.93 -9.79 1.81
N VAL A 383 3.68 -9.63 0.51
CA VAL A 383 4.13 -10.59 -0.50
C VAL A 383 5.59 -10.33 -0.85
N ARG A 384 6.45 -11.33 -0.64
CA ARG A 384 7.86 -11.31 -1.05
C ARG A 384 8.04 -12.07 -2.35
N TRP A 385 8.55 -11.36 -3.35
CA TRP A 385 9.02 -11.94 -4.60
C TRP A 385 10.54 -12.08 -4.58
N GLN A 386 11.05 -13.23 -5.00
CA GLN A 386 12.45 -13.42 -5.32
C GLN A 386 12.55 -13.86 -6.78
N THR A 387 13.33 -13.14 -7.58
CA THR A 387 13.52 -13.44 -9.00
C THR A 387 15.01 -13.61 -9.29
N ILE A 388 15.33 -14.60 -10.12
CA ILE A 388 16.68 -14.89 -10.58
C ILE A 388 16.63 -14.91 -12.10
N SER A 389 17.28 -13.92 -12.72
CA SER A 389 17.50 -13.90 -14.17
C SER A 389 18.69 -14.78 -14.51
N VAL A 390 18.48 -15.72 -15.43
CA VAL A 390 19.48 -16.68 -15.90
C VAL A 390 19.86 -16.30 -17.34
N PHE A 391 21.08 -15.80 -17.49
CA PHE A 391 21.69 -15.44 -18.77
C PHE A 391 22.69 -16.52 -19.15
N TYR A 392 22.57 -17.07 -20.37
CA TYR A 392 23.32 -18.24 -20.85
C TYR A 392 23.14 -19.46 -19.93
N GLY A 393 22.26 -20.37 -20.36
CA GLY A 393 21.73 -21.47 -19.55
C GLY A 393 22.75 -22.33 -18.83
#